data_AF-A0A239IAH1-F1
#
_entry.id   AF-A0A239IAH1-F1
#
_cell.length_a   1.000
_cell.length_b   1.000
_cell.length_c   1.000
_cell.angle_alpha   90.00
_cell.angle_beta   90.00
_cell.angle_gamma   90.00
#
_symmetry.space_group_name_H-M   'P 1'
#
loop_
_entity.id
_entity.type
_entity.pdbx_description
1 polymer ?
#
loop_
_entity_poly.entity_id
_entity_poly.type
_entity_poly.pdbx_seq_one_letter_code
_entity_poly.pdbx_strand_id
1 'polypeptide(L)'
;MTAYQRSAAKTIQPLPNGGDPVVVALLGLAGESGAALTAYKKHLRDGPAHPEFRARMREELGDVLWYLSTVAHQLNLDLAELATANLSKIADRWRPTPAPAIPFDADLDPPEQLPRHADFTFTVTRNADGREVSVLTCDGQQVGDPITDASHVADGYNFHDLFHLSYAAVLGWSPVMRALLKRKRRSNPQTDLAEDGGRAIAIEEGISALVFAYASRHEYLDGKNHVDNDVLDTIQGMVAHLEVSAHRTADWEQAILTGFTAWRTLRRLGGGTVRLDLDAQTLTVLDPGSSPRKESSAVTTFRAAVSDLHRAKDASYGNSWKRRGEQISIMANIARKVDRLNIVATKLEIAVDENTIDTAVDLYVYTLKYLSYLADIDRAAIPDLPAQRPGDTWSDGPKGFENLLTAADLSPLEAIDHEPISTLVTAIDRTFADLERCFSSTGASAPTERRARLAGALASDALRLIAALQATQADLYKQFLTTWHHVNSQQTVQPANRRLELLPPRWPNLPDVGSQSGTLRETSRQT
;
A
#
# COMPACT_ATOMS: atom_id res chain seq x y z
N MET A 1 -27.97 23.18 -4.19
CA MET A 1 -29.01 22.16 -4.46
C MET A 1 -30.42 22.65 -4.16
N THR A 2 -30.70 23.24 -3.00
CA THR A 2 -32.06 23.73 -2.63
C THR A 2 -32.67 24.74 -3.63
N ALA A 3 -31.88 25.67 -4.19
CA ALA A 3 -32.37 26.61 -5.21
C ALA A 3 -32.75 25.91 -6.53
N TYR A 4 -31.99 24.88 -6.91
CA TYR A 4 -32.28 24.05 -8.08
C TYR A 4 -33.56 23.25 -7.88
N GLN A 5 -33.69 22.55 -6.74
CA GLN A 5 -34.87 21.74 -6.44
C GLN A 5 -36.17 22.56 -6.45
N ARG A 6 -36.15 23.76 -5.85
CA ARG A 6 -37.30 24.70 -5.91
C ARG A 6 -37.63 25.17 -7.33
N SER A 7 -36.64 25.26 -8.21
CA SER A 7 -36.85 25.66 -9.60
C SER A 7 -37.39 24.51 -10.43
N ALA A 8 -36.84 23.29 -10.26
CA ALA A 8 -37.33 22.07 -10.91
C ALA A 8 -38.78 21.77 -10.51
N ALA A 9 -39.13 21.92 -9.23
CA ALA A 9 -40.49 21.70 -8.73
C ALA A 9 -41.57 22.53 -9.47
N LYS A 10 -41.23 23.75 -9.91
CA LYS A 10 -42.15 24.62 -10.68
C LYS A 10 -42.45 24.11 -12.08
N THR A 11 -41.65 23.17 -12.59
CA THR A 11 -41.76 22.63 -13.95
C THR A 11 -42.49 21.29 -14.00
N ILE A 12 -42.81 20.70 -12.84
CA ILE A 12 -43.55 19.44 -12.72
C ILE A 12 -44.93 19.62 -13.35
N GLN A 13 -45.25 18.73 -14.29
CA GLN A 13 -46.56 18.74 -14.95
C GLN A 13 -47.57 17.90 -14.15
N PRO A 14 -48.82 18.38 -14.00
CA PRO A 14 -49.87 17.60 -13.35
C PRO A 14 -50.25 16.37 -14.17
N LEU A 15 -50.54 15.26 -13.49
CA LEU A 15 -50.97 14.04 -14.15
C LEU A 15 -52.45 14.11 -14.56
N PRO A 16 -52.80 13.79 -15.82
CA PRO A 16 -54.17 13.94 -16.32
C PRO A 16 -55.24 13.11 -15.57
N ASN A 17 -54.87 11.98 -14.96
CA ASN A 17 -55.80 11.00 -14.39
C ASN A 17 -55.55 10.68 -12.90
N GLY A 18 -54.83 11.53 -12.16
CA GLY A 18 -54.58 11.29 -10.73
C GLY A 18 -53.68 10.08 -10.43
N GLY A 19 -52.78 9.72 -11.37
CA GLY A 19 -51.77 8.69 -11.15
C GLY A 19 -50.75 9.11 -10.07
N ASP A 20 -49.97 8.14 -9.60
CA ASP A 20 -48.94 8.41 -8.59
C ASP A 20 -47.78 9.23 -9.20
N PRO A 21 -47.59 10.50 -8.78
CA PRO A 21 -46.55 11.37 -9.33
C PRO A 21 -45.14 10.86 -9.01
N VAL A 22 -44.96 10.10 -7.93
CA VAL A 22 -43.69 9.45 -7.56
C VAL A 22 -43.34 8.35 -8.54
N VAL A 23 -44.31 7.50 -8.90
CA VAL A 23 -44.11 6.43 -9.89
C VAL A 23 -43.67 7.00 -11.22
N VAL A 24 -44.30 8.08 -11.68
CA VAL A 24 -43.92 8.73 -12.96
C VAL A 24 -42.51 9.30 -12.89
N ALA A 25 -42.13 9.94 -11.78
CA ALA A 25 -40.80 10.48 -11.61
C ALA A 25 -39.72 9.38 -11.52
N LEU A 26 -40.02 8.25 -10.87
CA LEU A 26 -39.12 7.08 -10.81
C LEU A 26 -38.94 6.41 -12.18
N LEU A 27 -40.02 6.27 -12.96
CA LEU A 27 -39.95 5.72 -14.32
C LEU A 27 -39.15 6.62 -15.25
N GLY A 28 -39.32 7.94 -15.12
CA GLY A 28 -38.50 8.92 -15.84
C GLY A 28 -37.02 8.83 -15.46
N LEU A 29 -36.71 8.78 -14.15
CA LEU A 29 -35.34 8.61 -13.67
C LEU A 29 -34.66 7.36 -14.29
N ALA A 30 -35.38 6.24 -14.35
CA ALA A 30 -34.89 5.00 -14.96
C ALA A 30 -34.69 5.16 -16.49
N GLY A 31 -35.63 5.82 -17.17
CA GLY A 31 -35.55 6.10 -18.61
C GLY A 31 -34.31 6.91 -18.99
N GLU A 32 -34.08 8.04 -18.31
CA GLU A 32 -32.95 8.93 -18.61
C GLU A 32 -31.61 8.32 -18.21
N SER A 33 -31.57 7.50 -17.16
CA SER A 33 -30.39 6.71 -16.82
C SER A 33 -30.05 5.71 -17.95
N GLY A 34 -31.06 5.08 -18.55
CA GLY A 34 -30.88 4.20 -19.71
C GLY A 34 -30.47 4.93 -20.99
N ALA A 35 -30.92 6.16 -21.17
CA ALA A 35 -30.54 7.02 -22.28
C ALA A 35 -29.06 7.48 -22.17
N ALA A 36 -28.62 7.87 -20.96
CA ALA A 36 -27.21 8.13 -20.65
C ALA A 36 -26.33 6.90 -20.95
N LEU A 37 -26.75 5.70 -20.51
CA LEU A 37 -26.05 4.45 -20.80
C LEU A 37 -25.96 4.17 -22.31
N THR A 38 -27.04 4.46 -23.05
CA THR A 38 -27.07 4.30 -24.51
C THR A 38 -26.10 5.25 -25.21
N ALA A 39 -26.01 6.51 -24.75
CA ALA A 39 -25.03 7.47 -25.25
C ALA A 39 -23.59 7.00 -24.99
N TYR A 40 -23.30 6.50 -23.79
CA TYR A 40 -21.97 5.96 -23.44
C TYR A 40 -21.60 4.72 -24.27
N LYS A 41 -22.55 3.78 -24.46
CA LYS A 41 -22.35 2.59 -25.30
C LYS A 41 -22.00 2.97 -26.75
N LYS A 42 -22.64 3.97 -27.33
CA LYS A 42 -22.31 4.46 -28.69
C LYS A 42 -20.89 5.02 -28.74
N HIS A 43 -20.47 5.78 -27.72
CA HIS A 43 -19.10 6.28 -27.64
C HIS A 43 -18.05 5.17 -27.56
N LEU A 44 -18.30 4.10 -26.79
CA LEU A 44 -17.39 2.95 -26.73
C LEU A 44 -17.26 2.23 -28.09
N ARG A 45 -18.34 2.15 -28.87
CA ARG A 45 -18.36 1.51 -30.19
C ARG A 45 -17.67 2.38 -31.26
N ASP A 46 -17.94 3.69 -31.24
CA ASP A 46 -17.58 4.61 -32.33
C ASP A 46 -16.25 5.36 -32.06
N GLY A 47 -15.70 5.25 -30.85
CA GLY A 47 -14.41 5.82 -30.45
C GLY A 47 -14.42 7.35 -30.28
N PRO A 48 -13.25 8.01 -30.33
CA PRO A 48 -13.12 9.47 -30.16
C PRO A 48 -13.80 10.30 -31.25
N ALA A 49 -14.33 9.65 -32.31
CA ALA A 49 -14.96 10.28 -33.45
C ALA A 49 -16.46 10.63 -33.24
N HIS A 50 -16.98 10.57 -32.00
CA HIS A 50 -18.35 11.00 -31.69
C HIS A 50 -18.38 12.44 -31.14
N PRO A 51 -18.44 13.49 -31.99
CA PRO A 51 -18.36 14.89 -31.58
C PRO A 51 -19.51 15.34 -30.67
N GLU A 52 -20.65 14.65 -30.72
CA GLU A 52 -21.85 14.98 -29.95
C GLU A 52 -21.93 14.26 -28.60
N PHE A 53 -21.02 13.32 -28.29
CA PHE A 53 -21.06 12.52 -27.06
C PHE A 53 -21.19 13.39 -25.81
N ARG A 54 -20.35 14.44 -25.72
CA ARG A 54 -20.34 15.32 -24.54
C ARG A 54 -21.62 16.14 -24.41
N ALA A 55 -22.20 16.56 -25.53
CA ALA A 55 -23.45 17.30 -25.55
C ALA A 55 -24.60 16.39 -25.11
N ARG A 56 -24.68 15.19 -25.68
CA ARG A 56 -25.70 14.21 -25.32
C ARG A 56 -25.60 13.78 -23.86
N MET A 57 -24.41 13.43 -23.37
CA MET A 57 -24.23 13.09 -21.95
C MET A 57 -24.64 14.23 -21.01
N ARG A 58 -24.41 15.49 -21.39
CA ARG A 58 -24.81 16.65 -20.59
C ARG A 58 -26.34 16.74 -20.48
N GLU A 59 -27.04 16.53 -21.58
CA GLU A 59 -28.51 16.50 -21.64
C GLU A 59 -29.06 15.39 -20.73
N GLU A 60 -28.64 14.14 -20.96
CA GLU A 60 -29.15 12.98 -20.23
C GLU A 60 -28.86 13.06 -18.72
N LEU A 61 -27.66 13.51 -18.33
CA LEU A 61 -27.33 13.71 -16.91
C LEU A 61 -28.14 14.85 -16.28
N GLY A 62 -28.49 15.87 -17.08
CA GLY A 62 -29.37 16.95 -16.67
C GLY A 62 -30.78 16.43 -16.39
N ASP A 63 -31.30 15.57 -17.26
CA ASP A 63 -32.64 14.99 -17.11
C ASP A 63 -32.70 14.00 -15.94
N VAL A 64 -31.65 13.19 -15.73
CA VAL A 64 -31.47 12.38 -14.51
C VAL A 64 -31.52 13.25 -13.25
N LEU A 65 -30.79 14.38 -13.25
CA LEU A 65 -30.79 15.31 -12.11
C LEU A 65 -32.18 15.95 -11.89
N TRP A 66 -32.91 16.27 -12.96
CA TRP A 66 -34.27 16.79 -12.88
C TRP A 66 -35.24 15.79 -12.27
N TYR A 67 -35.22 14.53 -12.73
CA TYR A 67 -36.08 13.48 -12.18
C TYR A 67 -35.73 13.14 -10.74
N LEU A 68 -34.43 13.07 -10.37
CA LEU A 68 -34.00 12.88 -8.99
C LEU A 68 -34.53 14.00 -8.08
N SER A 69 -34.44 15.26 -8.54
CA SER A 69 -34.98 16.41 -7.82
C SER A 69 -36.50 16.36 -7.66
N THR A 70 -37.20 15.84 -8.66
CA THR A 70 -38.67 15.68 -8.65
C THR A 70 -39.09 14.60 -7.66
N VAL A 71 -38.42 13.44 -7.66
CA VAL A 71 -38.63 12.37 -6.67
C VAL A 71 -38.39 12.90 -5.25
N ALA A 72 -37.26 13.59 -5.02
CA ALA A 72 -36.96 14.18 -3.71
C ALA A 72 -38.06 15.15 -3.25
N HIS A 73 -38.55 16.02 -4.15
CA HIS A 73 -39.64 16.95 -3.84
C HIS A 73 -40.94 16.23 -3.47
N GLN A 74 -41.35 15.22 -4.24
CA GLN A 74 -42.59 14.47 -3.99
C GLN A 74 -42.54 13.63 -2.72
N LEU A 75 -41.35 13.18 -2.30
CA LEU A 75 -41.10 12.48 -1.04
C LEU A 75 -40.81 13.41 0.15
N ASN A 76 -40.90 14.73 -0.02
CA ASN A 76 -40.56 15.74 1.00
C ASN A 76 -39.12 15.63 1.54
N LEU A 77 -38.17 15.27 0.67
CA LEU A 77 -36.73 15.22 0.98
C LEU A 77 -36.05 16.48 0.43
N ASP A 78 -35.15 17.10 1.19
CA ASP A 78 -34.28 18.16 0.68
C ASP A 78 -33.08 17.57 -0.06
N LEU A 79 -32.87 18.02 -1.30
CA LEU A 79 -31.82 17.49 -2.18
C LEU A 79 -30.41 17.85 -1.69
N ALA A 80 -30.24 18.95 -0.95
CA ALA A 80 -28.95 19.33 -0.36
C ALA A 80 -28.62 18.45 0.85
N GLU A 81 -29.61 18.13 1.69
CA GLU A 81 -29.47 17.18 2.79
C GLU A 81 -29.15 15.78 2.25
N LEU A 82 -29.86 15.31 1.21
CA LEU A 82 -29.57 14.03 0.56
C LEU A 82 -28.14 13.96 0.04
N ALA A 83 -27.68 15.00 -0.66
CA ALA A 83 -26.30 15.08 -1.15
C ALA A 83 -25.28 15.09 0.00
N THR A 84 -25.56 15.82 1.08
CA THR A 84 -24.67 15.89 2.26
C THR A 84 -24.58 14.55 2.96
N ALA A 85 -25.73 13.89 3.18
CA ALA A 85 -25.78 12.55 3.78
C ALA A 85 -25.04 11.52 2.92
N ASN A 86 -25.18 11.59 1.60
CA ASN A 86 -24.45 10.72 0.67
C ASN A 86 -22.93 10.96 0.74
N LEU A 87 -22.49 12.22 0.76
CA LEU A 87 -21.07 12.55 0.91
C LEU A 87 -20.51 12.08 2.26
N SER A 88 -21.25 12.23 3.35
CA SER A 88 -20.87 11.69 4.66
C SER A 88 -20.73 10.17 4.62
N LYS A 89 -21.70 9.45 4.03
CA LYS A 89 -21.64 7.99 3.86
C LYS A 89 -20.44 7.56 3.01
N ILE A 90 -20.20 8.24 1.89
CA ILE A 90 -19.07 7.94 1.00
C ILE A 90 -17.75 8.25 1.71
N ALA A 91 -17.66 9.35 2.47
CA ALA A 91 -16.46 9.70 3.22
C ALA A 91 -16.21 8.73 4.38
N ASP A 92 -17.26 8.22 5.03
CA ASP A 92 -17.15 7.17 6.04
C ASP A 92 -16.58 5.87 5.45
N ARG A 93 -17.00 5.57 4.22
CA ARG A 93 -16.66 4.35 3.50
C ARG A 93 -15.29 4.37 2.80
N TRP A 94 -14.94 5.48 2.16
CA TRP A 94 -13.84 5.56 1.17
C TRP A 94 -12.73 6.55 1.57
N ARG A 95 -12.63 6.91 2.85
CA ARG A 95 -11.54 7.78 3.29
C ARG A 95 -10.18 7.08 3.19
N PRO A 96 -9.10 7.83 2.95
CA PRO A 96 -7.75 7.30 3.09
C PRO A 96 -7.52 6.88 4.54
N THR A 97 -7.29 5.59 4.74
CA THR A 97 -6.62 5.03 5.91
C THR A 97 -5.11 5.28 5.74
N PRO A 98 -4.41 5.81 6.76
CA PRO A 98 -4.75 5.78 8.18
C PRO A 98 -5.51 7.03 8.67
N ALA A 99 -6.55 6.81 9.47
CA ALA A 99 -7.08 7.84 10.35
C ALA A 99 -6.16 8.00 11.58
N PRO A 100 -6.26 9.11 12.34
CA PRO A 100 -5.67 9.14 13.67
C PRO A 100 -6.17 7.93 14.48
N ALA A 101 -5.25 7.18 15.08
CA ALA A 101 -5.61 6.09 15.99
C ALA A 101 -6.52 6.62 17.11
N ILE A 102 -7.51 5.83 17.51
CA ILE A 102 -8.41 6.13 18.64
C ILE A 102 -7.98 5.22 19.80
N PRO A 103 -7.02 5.62 20.64
CA PRO A 103 -6.59 4.76 21.72
C PRO A 103 -7.58 4.85 22.89
N PHE A 104 -8.44 3.84 23.04
CA PHE A 104 -9.43 3.76 24.13
C PHE A 104 -8.82 3.60 25.54
N ASP A 105 -7.50 3.42 25.64
CA ASP A 105 -6.78 3.16 26.88
C ASP A 105 -5.45 3.92 27.03
N ALA A 106 -5.17 4.92 26.18
CA ALA A 106 -3.89 5.66 26.22
C ALA A 106 -3.58 6.27 27.59
N ASP A 107 -4.63 6.71 28.30
CA ASP A 107 -4.51 7.41 29.59
C ASP A 107 -4.53 6.47 30.81
N LEU A 108 -4.58 5.15 30.60
CA LEU A 108 -4.65 4.15 31.68
C LEU A 108 -3.27 3.63 32.08
N ASP A 109 -3.18 2.96 33.24
CA ASP A 109 -1.94 2.33 33.67
C ASP A 109 -1.55 1.15 32.75
N PRO A 110 -0.25 0.86 32.54
CA PRO A 110 0.21 -0.20 31.62
C PRO A 110 -0.47 -1.57 31.79
N PRO A 111 -0.83 -2.06 32.99
CA PRO A 111 -1.58 -3.31 33.18
C PRO A 111 -2.99 -3.33 32.57
N GLU A 112 -3.57 -2.18 32.24
CA GLU A 112 -4.91 -2.05 31.67
C GLU A 112 -4.90 -1.57 30.21
N GLN A 113 -3.70 -1.34 29.67
CA GLN A 113 -3.51 -1.08 28.25
C GLN A 113 -3.39 -2.39 27.48
N LEU A 114 -3.98 -2.42 26.27
CA LEU A 114 -3.59 -3.39 25.26
C LEU A 114 -2.12 -3.18 24.88
N PRO A 115 -1.39 -4.26 24.52
CA PRO A 115 0.00 -4.13 24.09
C PRO A 115 0.08 -3.26 22.82
N ARG A 116 0.95 -2.24 22.85
CA ARG A 116 1.21 -1.43 21.65
C ARG A 116 1.95 -2.24 20.58
N HIS A 117 2.85 -3.10 21.02
CA HIS A 117 3.59 -4.04 20.18
C HIS A 117 3.68 -5.37 20.91
N ALA A 118 3.34 -6.48 20.24
CA ALA A 118 3.45 -7.83 20.80
C ALA A 118 3.55 -8.90 19.71
N ASP A 119 4.30 -9.96 20.00
CA ASP A 119 4.44 -11.12 19.12
C ASP A 119 3.63 -12.30 19.69
N PHE A 120 2.70 -12.80 18.88
CA PHE A 120 1.80 -13.90 19.21
C PHE A 120 2.15 -15.12 18.38
N THR A 121 2.39 -16.27 19.00
CA THR A 121 2.73 -17.50 18.27
C THR A 121 1.58 -18.49 18.32
N PHE A 122 1.10 -18.85 17.13
CA PHE A 122 0.13 -19.91 16.89
C PHE A 122 0.87 -21.22 16.61
N THR A 123 0.68 -22.21 17.48
CA THR A 123 1.26 -23.54 17.32
C THR A 123 0.15 -24.57 17.15
N VAL A 124 0.16 -25.30 16.03
CA VAL A 124 -0.73 -26.44 15.86
C VAL A 124 -0.13 -27.65 16.57
N THR A 125 -0.85 -28.17 17.55
CA THR A 125 -0.49 -29.36 18.32
C THR A 125 -1.61 -30.40 18.25
N ARG A 126 -1.41 -31.60 18.82
CA ARG A 126 -2.47 -32.60 18.96
C ARG A 126 -2.85 -32.76 20.41
N ASN A 127 -4.16 -32.74 20.68
CA ASN A 127 -4.69 -33.00 22.01
C ASN A 127 -4.67 -34.51 22.36
N ALA A 128 -5.12 -34.86 23.57
CA ALA A 128 -5.15 -36.25 24.04
C ALA A 128 -5.99 -37.20 23.16
N ASP A 129 -6.99 -36.65 22.45
CA ASP A 129 -7.86 -37.40 21.53
C ASP A 129 -7.29 -37.46 20.09
N GLY A 130 -6.07 -36.96 19.88
CA GLY A 130 -5.39 -36.93 18.58
C GLY A 130 -5.91 -35.87 17.61
N ARG A 131 -6.80 -34.96 18.04
CA ARG A 131 -7.31 -33.85 17.23
C ARG A 131 -6.32 -32.70 17.20
N GLU A 132 -6.22 -32.04 16.06
CA GLU A 132 -5.40 -30.83 15.92
C GLU A 132 -6.05 -29.66 16.66
N VAL A 133 -5.23 -28.99 17.47
CA VAL A 133 -5.60 -27.80 18.24
C VAL A 133 -4.57 -26.71 18.00
N SER A 134 -5.05 -25.50 17.77
CA SER A 134 -4.22 -24.30 17.74
C SER A 134 -4.03 -23.79 19.16
N VAL A 135 -2.78 -23.56 19.56
CA VAL A 135 -2.41 -22.98 20.84
C VAL A 135 -1.79 -21.61 20.58
N LEU A 136 -2.38 -20.57 21.17
CA LEU A 136 -1.88 -19.21 21.11
C LEU A 136 -0.99 -18.90 22.31
N THR A 137 0.16 -18.28 22.07
CA THR A 137 1.09 -17.85 23.12
C THR A 137 1.59 -16.43 22.87
N CYS A 138 1.85 -15.68 23.95
CA CYS A 138 2.48 -14.36 23.94
C CYS A 138 3.58 -14.38 25.01
N ASP A 139 4.80 -13.96 24.68
CA ASP A 139 5.97 -14.01 25.58
C ASP A 139 6.18 -15.39 26.25
N GLY A 140 5.87 -16.46 25.52
CA GLY A 140 5.95 -17.85 26.01
C GLY A 140 4.85 -18.26 26.98
N GLN A 141 3.90 -17.37 27.30
CA GLN A 141 2.71 -17.69 28.11
C GLN A 141 1.52 -17.98 27.20
N GLN A 142 0.73 -19.01 27.55
CA GLN A 142 -0.49 -19.33 26.82
C GLN A 142 -1.53 -18.23 26.99
N VAL A 143 -2.16 -17.85 25.87
CA VAL A 143 -3.24 -16.87 25.79
C VAL A 143 -4.49 -17.61 25.35
N GLY A 144 -5.52 -17.63 26.21
CA GLY A 144 -6.75 -18.39 25.95
C GLY A 144 -6.59 -19.92 26.07
N ASP A 145 -7.65 -20.62 25.69
CA ASP A 145 -7.71 -22.08 25.68
C ASP A 145 -7.34 -22.63 24.28
N PRO A 146 -6.80 -23.86 24.16
CA PRO A 146 -6.52 -24.45 22.85
C PRO A 146 -7.80 -24.65 22.01
N ILE A 147 -7.76 -24.27 20.73
CA ILE A 147 -8.94 -24.24 19.85
C ILE A 147 -8.84 -25.33 18.78
N THR A 148 -9.89 -26.13 18.62
CA THR A 148 -10.09 -27.05 17.47
C THR A 148 -10.87 -26.36 16.35
N ASP A 149 -10.79 -26.86 15.11
CA ASP A 149 -11.66 -26.38 14.01
C ASP A 149 -13.17 -26.58 14.27
N ALA A 150 -13.56 -27.45 15.21
CA ALA A 150 -14.94 -27.68 15.68
C ALA A 150 -16.02 -27.78 14.57
N SER A 151 -15.64 -28.16 13.35
CA SER A 151 -16.50 -28.26 12.17
C SER A 151 -16.28 -29.59 11.44
N HIS A 152 -17.21 -29.98 10.56
CA HIS A 152 -17.12 -31.22 9.78
C HIS A 152 -16.06 -31.15 8.67
N VAL A 153 -15.54 -29.96 8.36
CA VAL A 153 -14.55 -29.69 7.31
C VAL A 153 -13.53 -28.73 7.88
N ALA A 154 -12.25 -29.10 7.92
CA ALA A 154 -11.17 -28.23 8.39
C ALA A 154 -11.12 -26.93 7.54
N ASP A 155 -11.76 -25.89 8.04
CA ASP A 155 -11.93 -24.59 7.39
C ASP A 155 -10.94 -23.54 7.90
N GLY A 156 -10.16 -23.90 8.93
CA GLY A 156 -9.13 -23.05 9.55
C GLY A 156 -9.67 -22.09 10.60
N TYR A 157 -10.87 -22.34 11.13
CA TYR A 157 -11.43 -21.56 12.24
C TYR A 157 -10.64 -21.72 13.56
N ASN A 158 -9.79 -22.75 13.65
CA ASN A 158 -8.83 -22.90 14.75
C ASN A 158 -7.87 -21.71 14.93
N PHE A 159 -7.73 -20.83 13.94
CA PHE A 159 -6.95 -19.59 14.02
C PHE A 159 -7.82 -18.33 14.24
N HIS A 160 -9.08 -18.45 14.70
CA HIS A 160 -9.98 -17.29 14.81
C HIS A 160 -9.51 -16.20 15.79
N ASP A 161 -8.70 -16.55 16.81
CA ASP A 161 -8.09 -15.57 17.72
C ASP A 161 -7.31 -14.47 16.98
N LEU A 162 -6.88 -14.76 15.75
CA LEU A 162 -6.25 -13.78 14.88
C LEU A 162 -7.16 -12.61 14.51
N PHE A 163 -8.48 -12.81 14.43
CA PHE A 163 -9.43 -11.73 14.18
C PHE A 163 -9.51 -10.77 15.37
N HIS A 164 -9.52 -11.31 16.59
CA HIS A 164 -9.46 -10.51 17.81
C HIS A 164 -8.15 -9.71 17.92
N LEU A 165 -7.02 -10.33 17.56
CA LEU A 165 -5.73 -9.62 17.45
C LEU A 165 -5.79 -8.51 16.40
N SER A 166 -6.47 -8.74 15.27
CA SER A 166 -6.63 -7.71 14.24
C SER A 166 -7.49 -6.54 14.72
N TYR A 167 -8.58 -6.79 15.47
CA TYR A 167 -9.39 -5.73 16.05
C TYR A 167 -8.60 -4.95 17.11
N ALA A 168 -7.83 -5.64 17.96
CA ALA A 168 -6.93 -4.99 18.91
C ALA A 168 -5.88 -4.10 18.21
N ALA A 169 -5.27 -4.59 17.14
CA ALA A 169 -4.25 -3.87 16.37
C ALA A 169 -4.81 -2.66 15.64
N VAL A 170 -5.91 -2.85 14.89
CA VAL A 170 -6.43 -1.85 13.96
C VAL A 170 -7.39 -0.88 14.64
N LEU A 171 -8.27 -1.37 15.50
CA LEU A 171 -9.30 -0.56 16.17
C LEU A 171 -8.87 -0.12 17.57
N GLY A 172 -7.76 -0.63 18.11
CA GLY A 172 -7.42 -0.41 19.53
C GLY A 172 -8.47 -1.00 20.48
N TRP A 173 -9.34 -1.89 19.98
CA TRP A 173 -10.50 -2.42 20.68
C TRP A 173 -10.59 -3.93 20.48
N SER A 174 -10.59 -4.66 21.59
CA SER A 174 -10.90 -6.10 21.65
C SER A 174 -11.16 -6.50 23.11
N PRO A 175 -12.42 -6.53 23.58
CA PRO A 175 -12.75 -7.09 24.89
C PRO A 175 -12.31 -8.55 25.07
N VAL A 176 -12.28 -9.34 23.99
CA VAL A 176 -11.76 -10.71 24.00
C VAL A 176 -10.27 -10.71 24.33
N MET A 177 -9.44 -9.95 23.60
CA MET A 177 -8.00 -9.87 23.90
C MET A 177 -7.73 -9.26 25.27
N ARG A 178 -8.50 -8.26 25.71
CA ARG A 178 -8.41 -7.74 27.09
C ARG A 178 -8.66 -8.83 28.12
N ALA A 179 -9.66 -9.69 27.90
CA ALA A 179 -9.94 -10.81 28.80
C ALA A 179 -8.81 -11.86 28.77
N LEU A 180 -8.38 -12.31 27.58
CA LEU A 180 -7.36 -13.35 27.43
C LEU A 180 -5.98 -12.90 27.97
N LEU A 181 -5.61 -11.64 27.75
CA LEU A 181 -4.35 -11.05 28.23
C LEU A 181 -4.42 -10.55 29.68
N LYS A 182 -5.57 -10.65 30.34
CA LYS A 182 -5.83 -10.12 31.69
C LYS A 182 -5.57 -8.61 31.80
N ARG A 183 -5.94 -7.85 30.76
CA ARG A 183 -5.79 -6.38 30.60
C ARG A 183 -7.13 -5.62 30.65
N LYS A 184 -8.14 -6.16 31.34
CA LYS A 184 -9.42 -5.49 31.53
C LYS A 184 -9.23 -4.22 32.38
N ARG A 185 -9.99 -3.16 32.07
CA ARG A 185 -9.90 -1.81 32.67
C ARG A 185 -10.67 -1.73 33.98
N ARG A 186 -10.27 -2.54 34.95
CA ARG A 186 -10.87 -2.70 36.29
C ARG A 186 -10.80 -1.44 37.15
N SER A 187 -9.87 -0.52 36.88
CA SER A 187 -9.80 0.78 37.56
C SER A 187 -11.07 1.62 37.34
N ASN A 188 -11.77 1.41 36.22
CA ASN A 188 -13.07 2.01 35.94
C ASN A 188 -14.17 0.92 35.85
N PRO A 189 -14.94 0.69 36.94
CA PRO A 189 -15.97 -0.36 36.97
C PRO A 189 -17.06 -0.21 35.90
N GLN A 190 -17.34 1.01 35.43
CA GLN A 190 -18.33 1.23 34.37
C GLN A 190 -17.80 0.74 33.02
N THR A 191 -16.56 1.09 32.68
CA THR A 191 -15.88 0.61 31.47
C THR A 191 -15.66 -0.90 31.52
N ASP A 192 -15.22 -1.46 32.65
CA ASP A 192 -15.06 -2.91 32.82
C ASP A 192 -16.37 -3.67 32.54
N LEU A 193 -17.50 -3.14 33.03
CA LEU A 193 -18.80 -3.76 32.83
C LEU A 193 -19.36 -3.58 31.41
N ALA A 194 -19.26 -2.38 30.85
CA ALA A 194 -19.89 -2.02 29.57
C ALA A 194 -19.05 -2.45 28.37
N GLU A 195 -17.75 -2.15 28.40
CA GLU A 195 -16.85 -2.26 27.25
C GLU A 195 -15.97 -3.51 27.31
N ASP A 196 -15.58 -3.97 28.51
CA ASP A 196 -14.77 -5.19 28.70
C ASP A 196 -15.59 -6.37 29.25
N GLY A 197 -16.90 -6.18 29.38
CA GLY A 197 -17.82 -7.12 30.01
C GLY A 197 -18.26 -8.25 29.09
N GLY A 198 -18.99 -9.23 29.64
CA GLY A 198 -19.41 -10.42 28.89
C GLY A 198 -20.25 -10.11 27.64
N ARG A 199 -21.02 -9.02 27.64
CA ARG A 199 -21.80 -8.58 26.46
C ARG A 199 -20.89 -8.12 25.33
N ALA A 200 -19.88 -7.31 25.61
CA ALA A 200 -18.93 -6.82 24.62
C ALA A 200 -18.09 -7.97 24.05
N ILE A 201 -17.64 -8.89 24.91
CA ILE A 201 -16.96 -10.13 24.51
C ILE A 201 -17.84 -10.95 23.54
N ALA A 202 -19.10 -11.21 23.90
CA ALA A 202 -20.01 -11.98 23.06
C ALA A 202 -20.30 -11.30 21.71
N ILE A 203 -20.33 -9.96 21.67
CA ILE A 203 -20.49 -9.20 20.43
C ILE A 203 -19.26 -9.37 19.54
N GLU A 204 -18.05 -9.25 20.08
CA GLU A 204 -16.81 -9.41 19.31
C GLU A 204 -16.66 -10.84 18.75
N GLU A 205 -16.98 -11.85 19.56
CA GLU A 205 -17.05 -13.27 19.14
C GLU A 205 -18.07 -13.45 18.01
N GLY A 206 -19.27 -12.86 18.16
CA GLY A 206 -20.31 -12.87 17.14
C GLY A 206 -19.89 -12.21 15.84
N ILE A 207 -19.15 -11.09 15.91
CA ILE A 207 -18.58 -10.41 14.74
C ILE A 207 -17.55 -11.32 14.06
N SER A 208 -16.65 -11.95 14.83
CA SER A 208 -15.63 -12.87 14.31
C SER A 208 -16.26 -14.06 13.57
N ALA A 209 -17.31 -14.66 14.14
CA ALA A 209 -18.07 -15.72 13.49
C ALA A 209 -18.80 -15.23 12.22
N LEU A 210 -19.40 -14.04 12.27
CA LEU A 210 -20.08 -13.41 11.13
C LEU A 210 -19.11 -13.18 9.96
N VAL A 211 -17.97 -12.54 10.22
CA VAL A 211 -16.99 -12.22 9.17
C VAL A 211 -16.33 -13.46 8.61
N PHE A 212 -16.10 -14.50 9.43
CA PHE A 212 -15.60 -15.79 8.96
C PHE A 212 -16.59 -16.49 8.03
N ALA A 213 -17.87 -16.57 8.44
CA ALA A 213 -18.92 -17.13 7.61
C ALA A 213 -19.06 -16.37 6.28
N TYR A 214 -19.02 -15.03 6.33
CA TYR A 214 -19.00 -14.19 5.13
C TYR A 214 -17.78 -14.50 4.24
N ALA A 215 -16.58 -14.49 4.81
CA ALA A 215 -15.34 -14.67 4.06
C ALA A 215 -15.24 -16.06 3.43
N SER A 216 -15.75 -17.12 4.08
CA SER A 216 -15.78 -18.48 3.53
C SER A 216 -16.52 -18.59 2.20
N ARG A 217 -17.50 -17.71 1.97
CA ARG A 217 -18.29 -17.61 0.73
C ARG A 217 -17.66 -16.72 -0.34
N HIS A 218 -16.52 -16.11 -0.02
CA HIS A 218 -15.84 -15.09 -0.82
C HIS A 218 -14.32 -15.35 -0.89
N GLU A 219 -13.93 -16.63 -1.01
CA GLU A 219 -12.53 -17.05 -1.13
C GLU A 219 -11.63 -16.52 0.00
N TYR A 220 -12.19 -16.43 1.21
CA TYR A 220 -11.52 -15.86 2.38
C TYR A 220 -10.93 -14.46 2.12
N LEU A 221 -11.61 -13.68 1.28
CA LEU A 221 -11.24 -12.33 0.87
C LEU A 221 -9.86 -12.22 0.17
N ASP A 222 -9.41 -13.30 -0.48
CA ASP A 222 -8.19 -13.24 -1.30
C ASP A 222 -8.39 -12.31 -2.50
N GLY A 223 -7.40 -11.46 -2.78
CA GLY A 223 -7.46 -10.45 -3.84
C GLY A 223 -8.55 -9.38 -3.70
N LYS A 224 -9.28 -9.33 -2.57
CA LYS A 224 -10.33 -8.34 -2.33
C LYS A 224 -9.78 -7.15 -1.54
N ASN A 225 -10.11 -5.96 -2.02
CA ASN A 225 -9.80 -4.70 -1.33
C ASN A 225 -10.99 -4.17 -0.52
N HIS A 226 -12.19 -4.78 -0.67
CA HIS A 226 -13.41 -4.32 -0.04
C HIS A 226 -14.28 -5.46 0.49
N VAL A 227 -14.94 -5.21 1.62
CA VAL A 227 -15.98 -6.01 2.26
C VAL A 227 -17.34 -5.41 1.90
N ASP A 228 -18.35 -6.25 1.67
CA ASP A 228 -19.68 -5.76 1.29
C ASP A 228 -20.31 -4.88 2.38
N ASN A 229 -21.03 -3.84 1.95
CA ASN A 229 -21.64 -2.87 2.86
C ASN A 229 -22.61 -3.53 3.84
N ASP A 230 -23.40 -4.52 3.41
CA ASP A 230 -24.39 -5.17 4.26
C ASP A 230 -23.74 -5.82 5.50
N VAL A 231 -22.52 -6.35 5.37
CA VAL A 231 -21.77 -6.92 6.49
C VAL A 231 -21.31 -5.81 7.44
N LEU A 232 -20.77 -4.73 6.90
CA LEU A 232 -20.25 -3.61 7.69
C LEU A 232 -21.36 -2.84 8.41
N ASP A 233 -22.49 -2.63 7.74
CA ASP A 233 -23.69 -2.03 8.33
C ASP A 233 -24.23 -2.91 9.47
N THR A 234 -24.18 -4.24 9.31
CA THR A 234 -24.53 -5.18 10.39
C THR A 234 -23.58 -5.04 11.58
N ILE A 235 -22.26 -4.99 11.35
CA ILE A 235 -21.25 -4.82 12.41
C ILE A 235 -21.46 -3.49 13.14
N GLN A 236 -21.66 -2.39 12.41
CA GLN A 236 -21.95 -1.07 12.98
C GLN A 236 -23.19 -1.12 13.88
N GLY A 237 -24.26 -1.79 13.44
CA GLY A 237 -25.44 -2.01 14.26
C GLY A 237 -25.16 -2.81 15.55
N MET A 238 -24.31 -3.84 15.47
CA MET A 238 -23.92 -4.66 16.63
C MET A 238 -23.13 -3.86 17.67
N VAL A 239 -22.25 -2.97 17.23
CA VAL A 239 -21.35 -2.21 18.12
C VAL A 239 -21.84 -0.81 18.48
N ALA A 240 -23.00 -0.37 17.99
CA ALA A 240 -23.52 0.99 18.14
C ALA A 240 -23.65 1.52 19.58
N HIS A 241 -23.60 0.63 20.58
CA HIS A 241 -23.72 0.94 22.01
C HIS A 241 -22.41 0.75 22.79
N LEU A 242 -21.30 0.52 22.08
CA LEU A 242 -19.96 0.32 22.61
C LEU A 242 -19.05 1.46 22.16
N GLU A 243 -17.92 1.66 22.83
CA GLU A 243 -16.96 2.73 22.50
C GLU A 243 -16.39 2.61 21.08
N VAL A 244 -16.27 1.37 20.58
CA VAL A 244 -15.78 1.08 19.22
C VAL A 244 -16.71 1.62 18.12
N SER A 245 -17.94 2.06 18.45
CA SER A 245 -18.81 2.81 17.54
C SER A 245 -18.22 4.17 17.11
N ALA A 246 -17.16 4.65 17.78
CA ALA A 246 -16.37 5.79 17.31
C ALA A 246 -15.62 5.49 16.00
N HIS A 247 -15.41 4.22 15.66
CA HIS A 247 -14.83 3.79 14.39
C HIS A 247 -15.84 3.75 13.25
N ARG A 248 -15.34 4.10 12.07
CA ARG A 248 -16.11 4.16 10.83
C ARG A 248 -16.18 2.80 10.16
N THR A 249 -17.05 2.67 9.16
CA THR A 249 -17.12 1.43 8.35
C THR A 249 -15.81 1.09 7.66
N ALA A 250 -15.03 2.09 7.21
CA ALA A 250 -13.71 1.88 6.62
C ALA A 250 -12.68 1.29 7.60
N ASP A 251 -12.74 1.68 8.88
CA ASP A 251 -11.78 1.19 9.88
C ASP A 251 -12.06 -0.29 10.20
N TRP A 252 -13.34 -0.68 10.25
CA TRP A 252 -13.75 -2.10 10.33
C TRP A 252 -13.37 -2.90 9.09
N GLU A 253 -13.53 -2.35 7.88
CA GLU A 253 -13.06 -2.98 6.65
C GLU A 253 -11.55 -3.26 6.71
N GLN A 254 -10.75 -2.28 7.12
CA GLN A 254 -9.31 -2.48 7.31
C GLN A 254 -9.03 -3.59 8.33
N ALA A 255 -9.70 -3.59 9.49
CA ALA A 255 -9.47 -4.59 10.52
C ALA A 255 -9.80 -6.02 10.03
N ILE A 256 -10.88 -6.17 9.25
CA ILE A 256 -11.26 -7.45 8.65
C ILE A 256 -10.21 -7.89 7.62
N LEU A 257 -9.83 -7.01 6.69
CA LEU A 257 -8.87 -7.33 5.63
C LEU A 257 -7.47 -7.65 6.18
N THR A 258 -7.01 -6.90 7.20
CA THR A 258 -5.78 -7.16 7.94
C THR A 258 -5.81 -8.55 8.57
N GLY A 259 -6.91 -8.89 9.25
CA GLY A 259 -7.10 -10.19 9.89
C GLY A 259 -7.06 -11.34 8.89
N PHE A 260 -7.79 -11.24 7.77
CA PHE A 260 -7.80 -12.29 6.74
C PHE A 260 -6.48 -12.41 5.98
N THR A 261 -5.74 -11.31 5.79
CA THR A 261 -4.40 -11.34 5.17
C THR A 261 -3.42 -12.12 6.04
N ALA A 262 -3.41 -11.84 7.35
CA ALA A 262 -2.61 -12.61 8.30
C ALA A 262 -3.10 -14.07 8.36
N TRP A 263 -4.42 -14.30 8.38
CA TRP A 263 -5.02 -15.63 8.52
C TRP A 263 -4.65 -16.54 7.36
N ARG A 264 -4.76 -16.06 6.11
CA ARG A 264 -4.39 -16.82 4.91
C ARG A 264 -2.92 -17.24 4.96
N THR A 265 -2.05 -16.33 5.40
CA THR A 265 -0.62 -16.60 5.54
C THR A 265 -0.34 -17.64 6.61
N LEU A 266 -0.93 -17.48 7.79
CA LEU A 266 -0.76 -18.40 8.92
C LEU A 266 -1.32 -19.81 8.61
N ARG A 267 -2.48 -19.87 7.96
CA ARG A 267 -3.09 -21.13 7.50
C ARG A 267 -2.19 -21.86 6.50
N ARG A 268 -1.60 -21.14 5.54
CA ARG A 268 -0.66 -21.72 4.57
C ARG A 268 0.59 -22.30 5.23
N LEU A 269 1.06 -21.67 6.31
CA LEU A 269 2.25 -22.09 7.06
C LEU A 269 1.94 -23.19 8.10
N GLY A 270 0.67 -23.43 8.44
CA GLY A 270 0.28 -24.39 9.47
C GLY A 270 0.57 -23.89 10.90
N GLY A 271 0.55 -22.57 11.11
CA GLY A 271 0.99 -21.90 12.32
C GLY A 271 2.09 -20.87 12.05
N GLY A 272 2.52 -20.14 13.07
CA GLY A 272 3.54 -19.10 12.93
C GLY A 272 3.43 -18.02 13.99
N THR A 273 4.37 -17.08 13.96
CA THR A 273 4.35 -15.90 14.82
C THR A 273 3.72 -14.74 14.08
N VAL A 274 2.90 -13.95 14.78
CA VAL A 274 2.19 -12.79 14.26
C VAL A 274 2.55 -11.61 15.13
N ARG A 275 3.06 -10.55 14.50
CA ARG A 275 3.34 -9.29 15.15
C ARG A 275 2.12 -8.39 15.09
N LEU A 276 1.63 -8.03 16.26
CA LEU A 276 0.66 -6.97 16.48
C LEU A 276 1.43 -5.65 16.67
N ASP A 277 1.07 -4.64 15.89
CA ASP A 277 1.52 -3.26 16.07
C ASP A 277 0.29 -2.35 16.03
N LEU A 278 -0.13 -1.91 17.22
CA LEU A 278 -1.30 -1.07 17.42
C LEU A 278 -1.05 0.36 16.93
N ASP A 279 0.17 0.87 17.09
CA ASP A 279 0.53 2.23 16.71
C ASP A 279 0.55 2.38 15.17
N ALA A 280 0.99 1.34 14.46
CA ALA A 280 0.95 1.25 13.01
C ALA A 280 -0.38 0.71 12.46
N GLN A 281 -1.28 0.21 13.31
CA GLN A 281 -2.52 -0.48 12.93
C GLN A 281 -2.27 -1.67 11.98
N THR A 282 -1.29 -2.51 12.30
CA THR A 282 -0.90 -3.66 11.47
C THR A 282 -0.87 -4.97 12.26
N LEU A 283 -1.12 -6.07 11.54
CA LEU A 283 -0.98 -7.44 12.04
C LEU A 283 -0.25 -8.25 10.97
N THR A 284 1.01 -8.59 11.22
CA THR A 284 1.91 -9.17 10.22
C THR A 284 2.37 -10.55 10.65
N VAL A 285 2.22 -11.56 9.78
CA VAL A 285 2.81 -12.88 10.04
C VAL A 285 4.32 -12.77 9.81
N LEU A 286 5.09 -13.05 10.86
CA LEU A 286 6.53 -13.15 10.79
C LEU A 286 6.89 -14.45 10.06
N ASP A 287 7.82 -14.37 9.12
CA ASP A 287 8.34 -15.56 8.46
C ASP A 287 8.91 -16.54 9.51
N PRO A 288 8.75 -17.86 9.36
CA PRO A 288 9.30 -18.84 10.29
C PRO A 288 10.84 -18.84 10.36
N GLY A 289 11.52 -18.10 9.48
CA GLY A 289 12.95 -17.76 9.58
C GLY A 289 13.25 -16.50 10.42
N SER A 290 12.22 -15.74 10.77
CA SER A 290 12.21 -14.49 11.52
C SER A 290 11.64 -14.66 12.94
N SER A 291 12.30 -15.46 13.78
CA SER A 291 12.56 -14.88 15.11
C SER A 291 13.28 -13.53 14.90
N PRO A 292 13.35 -12.61 15.88
CA PRO A 292 14.47 -11.68 15.89
C PRO A 292 15.74 -12.51 16.08
N ARG A 293 16.17 -13.19 15.01
CA ARG A 293 17.57 -13.47 14.77
C ARG A 293 18.15 -12.07 14.90
N LYS A 294 19.05 -11.87 15.88
CA LYS A 294 19.97 -10.75 15.78
C LYS A 294 20.38 -10.72 14.31
N GLU A 295 19.97 -9.66 13.61
CA GLU A 295 20.22 -9.51 12.19
C GLU A 295 21.67 -9.96 11.98
N SER A 296 21.89 -10.97 11.14
CA SER A 296 23.23 -11.56 11.03
C SER A 296 24.19 -10.42 10.76
N SER A 297 25.38 -10.46 11.37
CA SER A 297 26.40 -9.43 11.14
C SER A 297 26.59 -9.16 9.64
N ALA A 298 26.43 -10.18 8.78
CA ALA A 298 26.49 -10.04 7.33
C ALA A 298 25.38 -9.14 6.76
N VAL A 299 24.12 -9.35 7.17
CA VAL A 299 22.96 -8.56 6.71
C VAL A 299 23.04 -7.13 7.22
N THR A 300 23.38 -6.93 8.50
CA THR A 300 23.57 -5.59 9.08
C THR A 300 24.71 -4.84 8.38
N THR A 301 25.84 -5.51 8.10
CA THR A 301 26.97 -4.88 7.38
C THR A 301 26.61 -4.53 5.94
N PHE A 302 25.89 -5.40 5.22
CA PHE A 302 25.44 -5.11 3.86
C PHE A 302 24.47 -3.92 3.84
N ARG A 303 23.46 -3.92 4.73
CA ARG A 303 22.50 -2.83 4.88
C ARG A 303 23.18 -1.49 5.14
N ALA A 304 24.17 -1.47 6.04
CA ALA A 304 24.97 -0.28 6.33
C ALA A 304 25.74 0.19 5.09
N ALA A 305 26.46 -0.72 4.40
CA ALA A 305 27.24 -0.39 3.21
C ALA A 305 26.37 0.19 2.07
N VAL A 306 25.21 -0.41 1.79
CA VAL A 306 24.27 0.09 0.77
C VAL A 306 23.65 1.43 1.17
N SER A 307 23.36 1.63 2.46
CA SER A 307 22.86 2.92 2.96
C SER A 307 23.90 4.02 2.78
N ASP A 308 25.16 3.76 3.13
CA ASP A 308 26.25 4.72 3.01
C ASP A 308 26.58 5.03 1.53
N LEU A 309 26.57 4.01 0.66
CA LEU A 309 26.63 4.18 -0.80
C LEU A 309 25.51 5.10 -1.31
N HIS A 310 24.27 4.87 -0.89
CA HIS A 310 23.14 5.68 -1.32
C HIS A 310 23.26 7.13 -0.83
N ARG A 311 23.60 7.35 0.45
CA ARG A 311 23.80 8.68 1.03
C ARG A 311 24.90 9.46 0.30
N ALA A 312 26.04 8.81 -0.01
CA ALA A 312 27.12 9.45 -0.75
C ALA A 312 26.70 9.85 -2.17
N LYS A 313 25.96 8.99 -2.87
CA LYS A 313 25.41 9.29 -4.20
C LYS A 313 24.35 10.39 -4.14
N ASP A 314 23.47 10.37 -3.14
CA ASP A 314 22.44 11.38 -2.95
C ASP A 314 23.06 12.76 -2.65
N ALA A 315 24.07 12.83 -1.77
CA ALA A 315 24.81 14.07 -1.50
C ALA A 315 25.52 14.64 -2.74
N SER A 316 25.98 13.77 -3.64
CA SER A 316 26.72 14.18 -4.85
C SER A 316 25.81 14.58 -6.01
N TYR A 317 24.70 13.86 -6.21
CA TYR A 317 23.88 13.94 -7.43
C TYR A 317 22.42 14.34 -7.19
N GLY A 318 21.96 14.37 -5.93
CA GLY A 318 20.58 14.64 -5.52
C GLY A 318 19.56 13.89 -6.37
N ASN A 319 18.49 14.61 -6.75
CA ASN A 319 17.37 14.08 -7.54
C ASN A 319 17.61 13.93 -9.05
N SER A 320 18.86 14.05 -9.53
CA SER A 320 19.17 13.97 -10.96
C SER A 320 18.72 12.64 -11.62
N TRP A 321 18.70 11.56 -10.85
CA TRP A 321 18.32 10.21 -11.29
C TRP A 321 16.85 10.05 -11.69
N LYS A 322 15.96 10.95 -11.26
CA LYS A 322 14.51 10.94 -11.58
C LYS A 322 14.02 12.20 -12.29
N ARG A 323 14.90 13.19 -12.49
CA ARG A 323 14.52 14.54 -12.93
C ARG A 323 13.76 14.60 -14.27
N ARG A 324 13.99 13.66 -15.19
CA ARG A 324 13.28 13.59 -16.48
C ARG A 324 12.20 12.50 -16.51
N GLY A 325 11.69 12.12 -15.33
CA GLY A 325 10.64 11.12 -15.18
C GLY A 325 11.12 9.68 -15.40
N GLU A 326 10.15 8.77 -15.46
CA GLU A 326 10.39 7.33 -15.45
C GLU A 326 11.15 6.85 -16.70
N GLN A 327 10.68 7.20 -17.90
CA GLN A 327 11.26 6.66 -19.15
C GLN A 327 12.68 7.19 -19.43
N ILE A 328 12.91 8.50 -19.27
CA ILE A 328 14.17 9.14 -19.70
C ILE A 328 15.25 9.04 -18.62
N SER A 329 14.88 9.13 -17.34
CA SER A 329 15.86 9.12 -16.25
C SER A 329 15.92 7.78 -15.52
N ILE A 330 14.80 7.31 -14.96
CA ILE A 330 14.84 6.15 -14.06
C ILE A 330 15.11 4.86 -14.83
N MET A 331 14.30 4.58 -15.87
CA MET A 331 14.43 3.39 -16.70
C MET A 331 15.78 3.35 -17.40
N ALA A 332 16.27 4.49 -17.90
CA ALA A 332 17.59 4.56 -18.53
C ALA A 332 18.76 4.29 -17.55
N ASN A 333 18.60 4.54 -16.24
CA ASN A 333 19.59 4.12 -15.25
C ASN A 333 19.55 2.61 -15.02
N ILE A 334 18.34 2.03 -14.89
CA ILE A 334 18.13 0.58 -14.71
C ILE A 334 18.61 -0.19 -15.94
N ALA A 335 18.17 0.19 -17.15
CA ALA A 335 18.56 -0.40 -18.43
C ALA A 335 20.08 -0.55 -18.55
N ARG A 336 20.82 0.55 -18.31
CA ARG A 336 22.29 0.55 -18.37
C ARG A 336 22.96 -0.43 -17.41
N LYS A 337 22.30 -0.80 -16.30
CA LYS A 337 22.82 -1.81 -15.36
C LYS A 337 22.49 -3.22 -15.83
N VAL A 338 21.25 -3.45 -16.28
CA VAL A 338 20.82 -4.73 -16.88
C VAL A 338 21.70 -5.07 -18.11
N ASP A 339 21.89 -4.14 -19.02
CA ASP A 339 22.73 -4.32 -20.22
C ASP A 339 24.18 -4.68 -19.86
N ARG A 340 24.74 -4.04 -18.82
CA ARG A 340 26.10 -4.35 -18.34
C ARG A 340 26.19 -5.77 -17.79
N LEU A 341 25.20 -6.22 -17.02
CA LEU A 341 25.15 -7.58 -16.49
C LEU A 341 25.06 -8.62 -17.62
N ASN A 342 24.26 -8.35 -18.66
CA ASN A 342 24.16 -9.21 -19.84
C ASN A 342 25.50 -9.34 -20.58
N ILE A 343 26.27 -8.25 -20.72
CA ILE A 343 27.60 -8.27 -21.33
C ILE A 343 28.56 -9.14 -20.52
N VAL A 344 28.54 -9.02 -19.19
CA VAL A 344 29.39 -9.81 -18.30
C VAL A 344 29.02 -11.29 -18.37
N ALA A 345 27.72 -11.63 -18.35
CA ALA A 345 27.24 -13.02 -18.41
C ALA A 345 27.55 -13.71 -19.75
N THR A 346 27.60 -12.96 -20.86
CA THR A 346 27.90 -13.51 -22.19
C THR A 346 29.40 -13.78 -22.39
N LYS A 347 30.27 -13.09 -21.64
CA LYS A 347 31.74 -13.20 -21.74
C LYS A 347 32.35 -14.29 -20.85
N LEU A 348 31.66 -15.43 -20.66
CA LEU A 348 32.17 -16.61 -19.96
C LEU A 348 33.58 -17.00 -20.46
N GLU A 349 34.64 -16.43 -19.83
CA GLU A 349 36.03 -16.92 -19.71
C GLU A 349 37.09 -15.89 -19.24
N ILE A 350 36.78 -14.61 -18.96
CA ILE A 350 37.80 -13.69 -18.41
C ILE A 350 37.22 -12.89 -17.23
N ALA A 351 37.69 -13.26 -16.03
CA ALA A 351 37.61 -12.55 -14.74
C ALA A 351 36.45 -11.55 -14.60
N VAL A 352 35.41 -11.95 -13.88
CA VAL A 352 34.42 -11.01 -13.34
C VAL A 352 35.20 -9.97 -12.52
N ASP A 353 35.14 -8.71 -12.94
CA ASP A 353 35.87 -7.60 -12.34
C ASP A 353 35.05 -6.93 -11.23
N GLU A 354 35.70 -6.06 -10.42
CA GLU A 354 35.06 -5.24 -9.37
C GLU A 354 33.73 -4.61 -9.83
N ASN A 355 33.65 -4.25 -11.12
CA ASN A 355 32.49 -3.58 -11.70
C ASN A 355 31.20 -4.42 -11.69
N THR A 356 31.27 -5.75 -11.54
CA THR A 356 30.07 -6.60 -11.63
C THR A 356 29.25 -6.58 -10.34
N ILE A 357 29.92 -6.70 -9.19
CA ILE A 357 29.25 -6.54 -7.88
C ILE A 357 28.69 -5.13 -7.76
N ASP A 358 29.48 -4.11 -8.12
CA ASP A 358 29.01 -2.72 -8.14
C ASP A 358 27.81 -2.52 -9.07
N THR A 359 27.79 -3.17 -10.23
CA THR A 359 26.65 -3.10 -11.16
C THR A 359 25.41 -3.78 -10.61
N ALA A 360 25.55 -4.93 -9.95
CA ALA A 360 24.44 -5.64 -9.32
C ALA A 360 23.86 -4.87 -8.12
N VAL A 361 24.73 -4.33 -7.25
CA VAL A 361 24.34 -3.45 -6.15
C VAL A 361 23.68 -2.18 -6.67
N ASP A 362 24.24 -1.56 -7.71
CA ASP A 362 23.63 -0.39 -8.31
C ASP A 362 22.25 -0.69 -8.90
N LEU A 363 22.08 -1.83 -9.55
CA LEU A 363 20.76 -2.25 -10.05
C LEU A 363 19.77 -2.33 -8.88
N TYR A 364 20.14 -3.03 -7.80
CA TYR A 364 19.33 -3.12 -6.58
C TYR A 364 18.97 -1.73 -6.02
N VAL A 365 19.96 -0.84 -5.90
CA VAL A 365 19.76 0.54 -5.45
C VAL A 365 18.79 1.30 -6.35
N TYR A 366 19.00 1.28 -7.67
CA TYR A 366 18.13 1.99 -8.61
C TYR A 366 16.71 1.41 -8.65
N THR A 367 16.53 0.11 -8.42
CA THR A 367 15.19 -0.49 -8.30
C THR A 367 14.46 -0.08 -7.02
N LEU A 368 15.15 -0.04 -5.87
CA LEU A 368 14.56 0.48 -4.64
C LEU A 368 14.26 1.98 -4.73
N LYS A 369 15.15 2.76 -5.37
CA LYS A 369 14.87 4.17 -5.67
C LYS A 369 13.65 4.30 -6.57
N TYR A 370 13.49 3.45 -7.58
CA TYR A 370 12.29 3.47 -8.40
C TYR A 370 11.02 3.14 -7.59
N LEU A 371 11.06 2.16 -6.69
CA LEU A 371 9.96 1.89 -5.75
C LEU A 371 9.64 3.11 -4.88
N SER A 372 10.64 3.81 -4.36
CA SER A 372 10.41 5.07 -3.62
C SER A 372 9.71 6.13 -4.47
N TYR A 373 10.00 6.20 -5.77
CA TYR A 373 9.32 7.12 -6.70
C TYR A 373 7.89 6.70 -7.00
N LEU A 374 7.63 5.40 -7.13
CA LEU A 374 6.28 4.88 -7.30
C LEU A 374 5.43 5.08 -6.05
N ALA A 375 6.03 5.02 -4.85
CA ALA A 375 5.35 5.34 -3.60
C ALA A 375 4.85 6.80 -3.54
N ASP A 376 5.56 7.73 -4.19
CA ASP A 376 5.12 9.13 -4.31
C ASP A 376 3.97 9.31 -5.30
N ILE A 377 3.85 8.42 -6.30
CA ILE A 377 2.75 8.46 -7.29
C ILE A 377 1.49 7.84 -6.71
N ASP A 378 1.62 6.63 -6.17
CA ASP A 378 0.54 5.85 -5.61
C ASP A 378 1.09 5.01 -4.46
N ARG A 379 0.93 5.51 -3.25
CA ARG A 379 1.40 4.85 -2.04
C ARG A 379 0.78 3.46 -1.89
N ALA A 380 -0.47 3.25 -2.31
CA ALA A 380 -1.17 1.97 -2.16
C ALA A 380 -0.59 0.87 -3.06
N ALA A 381 0.13 1.24 -4.12
CA ALA A 381 0.78 0.31 -5.03
C ALA A 381 1.96 -0.47 -4.41
N ILE A 382 2.45 -0.04 -3.24
CA ILE A 382 3.54 -0.70 -2.51
C ILE A 382 3.05 -1.03 -1.10
N PRO A 383 2.58 -2.25 -0.82
CA PRO A 383 2.06 -2.58 0.51
C PRO A 383 3.15 -2.42 1.59
N ASP A 384 2.72 -2.27 2.84
CA ASP A 384 3.57 -2.36 4.04
C ASP A 384 4.68 -1.31 4.25
N LEU A 385 4.73 -0.20 3.49
CA LEU A 385 5.65 0.89 3.86
C LEU A 385 5.23 1.61 5.16
N PRO A 386 6.17 2.08 6.00
CA PRO A 386 5.83 2.85 7.19
C PRO A 386 5.12 4.16 6.84
N ALA A 387 4.32 4.70 7.77
CA ALA A 387 3.71 6.01 7.60
C ALA A 387 4.78 7.11 7.45
N GLN A 388 4.57 8.05 6.51
CA GLN A 388 5.39 9.25 6.37
C GLN A 388 4.67 10.48 6.92
N ARG A 389 5.45 11.52 7.27
CA ARG A 389 4.86 12.79 7.68
C ARG A 389 4.18 13.43 6.46
N PRO A 390 3.04 14.12 6.65
CA PRO A 390 2.40 14.85 5.56
C PRO A 390 3.37 15.83 4.91
N GLY A 391 3.61 15.67 3.61
CA GLY A 391 4.51 16.53 2.82
C GLY A 391 5.93 16.00 2.62
N ASP A 392 6.32 14.91 3.29
CA ASP A 392 7.55 14.18 2.94
C ASP A 392 7.33 13.40 1.63
N THR A 393 8.34 13.35 0.76
CA THR A 393 8.36 12.48 -0.42
C THR A 393 9.34 11.34 -0.21
N TRP A 394 8.95 10.13 -0.56
CA TRP A 394 9.76 8.91 -0.48
C TRP A 394 11.00 8.97 -1.34
N SER A 395 10.91 9.55 -2.53
CA SER A 395 12.02 9.55 -3.47
C SER A 395 12.98 10.74 -3.32
N ASP A 396 12.75 11.67 -2.39
CA ASP A 396 13.70 12.75 -2.06
C ASP A 396 14.58 12.37 -0.86
N GLY A 397 15.88 12.56 -1.02
CA GLY A 397 16.85 12.26 0.02
C GLY A 397 16.97 10.76 0.32
N PRO A 398 17.68 10.39 1.39
CA PRO A 398 17.98 8.99 1.69
C PRO A 398 16.88 8.25 2.46
N LYS A 399 15.97 8.97 3.14
CA LYS A 399 15.07 8.39 4.15
C LYS A 399 14.07 7.37 3.58
N GLY A 400 13.40 7.68 2.46
CA GLY A 400 12.44 6.74 1.88
C GLY A 400 13.11 5.48 1.32
N PHE A 401 14.31 5.63 0.74
CA PHE A 401 15.16 4.50 0.36
C PHE A 401 15.57 3.65 1.56
N GLU A 402 16.01 4.26 2.67
CA GLU A 402 16.44 3.55 3.88
C GLU A 402 15.28 2.77 4.53
N ASN A 403 14.06 3.32 4.51
CA ASN A 403 12.87 2.62 4.97
C ASN A 403 12.57 1.39 4.09
N LEU A 404 12.61 1.54 2.77
CA LEU A 404 12.43 0.43 1.83
C LEU A 404 13.52 -0.63 1.99
N LEU A 405 14.77 -0.21 2.16
CA LEU A 405 15.88 -1.12 2.42
C LEU A 405 15.63 -1.87 3.73
N THR A 406 15.26 -1.18 4.81
CA THR A 406 14.94 -1.76 6.14
C THR A 406 13.85 -2.82 6.05
N ALA A 407 12.80 -2.55 5.26
CA ALA A 407 11.70 -3.48 5.05
C ALA A 407 12.02 -4.63 4.07
N ALA A 408 13.11 -4.53 3.30
CA ALA A 408 13.45 -5.55 2.31
C ALA A 408 13.90 -6.86 2.98
N ASP A 409 13.41 -7.98 2.45
CA ASP A 409 13.91 -9.31 2.80
C ASP A 409 15.34 -9.50 2.27
N LEU A 410 16.30 -9.53 3.20
CA LEU A 410 17.72 -9.74 2.91
C LEU A 410 18.18 -11.19 3.15
N SER A 411 17.25 -12.11 3.44
CA SER A 411 17.56 -13.53 3.66
C SER A 411 18.32 -14.22 2.51
N PRO A 412 18.20 -13.82 1.22
CA PRO A 412 19.01 -14.41 0.16
C PRO A 412 20.52 -14.30 0.38
N LEU A 413 21.00 -13.27 1.10
CA LEU A 413 22.43 -13.10 1.42
C LEU A 413 22.96 -14.15 2.41
N GLU A 414 22.06 -14.85 3.12
CA GLU A 414 22.38 -15.91 4.08
C GLU A 414 22.16 -17.32 3.50
N ALA A 415 21.64 -17.43 2.27
CA ALA A 415 21.37 -18.73 1.65
C ALA A 415 22.68 -19.52 1.44
N ILE A 416 22.62 -20.84 1.63
CA ILE A 416 23.76 -21.74 1.42
C ILE A 416 23.90 -22.06 -0.08
N ASP A 417 22.76 -22.25 -0.74
CA ASP A 417 22.68 -22.57 -2.16
C ASP A 417 22.18 -21.36 -2.94
N HIS A 418 22.80 -21.12 -4.10
CA HIS A 418 22.45 -20.01 -4.98
C HIS A 418 22.21 -20.50 -6.40
N GLU A 419 21.25 -19.87 -7.07
CA GLU A 419 21.03 -20.10 -8.50
C GLU A 419 22.26 -19.67 -9.32
N PRO A 420 22.55 -20.32 -10.46
CA PRO A 420 23.65 -19.91 -11.32
C PRO A 420 23.53 -18.45 -11.76
N ILE A 421 24.64 -17.70 -11.73
CA ILE A 421 24.69 -16.27 -12.12
C ILE A 421 24.04 -16.03 -13.49
N SER A 422 24.29 -16.90 -14.47
CA SER A 422 23.71 -16.79 -15.82
C SER A 422 22.18 -16.89 -15.82
N THR A 423 21.61 -17.74 -14.95
CA THR A 423 20.16 -17.89 -14.79
C THR A 423 19.56 -16.63 -14.18
N LEU A 424 20.20 -16.09 -13.15
CA LEU A 424 19.77 -14.85 -12.48
C LEU A 424 19.84 -13.65 -13.42
N VAL A 425 20.91 -13.51 -14.20
CA VAL A 425 21.03 -12.44 -15.21
C VAL A 425 19.95 -12.56 -16.28
N THR A 426 19.63 -13.79 -16.72
CA THR A 426 18.53 -14.03 -17.67
C THR A 426 17.16 -13.68 -17.06
N ALA A 427 16.95 -13.96 -15.78
CA ALA A 427 15.72 -13.58 -15.07
C ALA A 427 15.58 -12.05 -14.98
N ILE A 428 16.66 -11.36 -14.58
CA ILE A 428 16.74 -9.89 -14.52
C ILE A 428 16.39 -9.27 -15.88
N ASP A 429 16.96 -9.79 -16.98
CA ASP A 429 16.71 -9.29 -18.33
C ASP A 429 15.22 -9.42 -18.73
N ARG A 430 14.61 -10.58 -18.44
CA ARG A 430 13.18 -10.81 -18.70
C ARG A 430 12.28 -9.90 -17.86
N THR A 431 12.54 -9.82 -16.55
CA THR A 431 11.77 -8.97 -15.63
C THR A 431 11.88 -7.49 -16.05
N PHE A 432 13.06 -7.05 -16.47
CA PHE A 432 13.28 -5.71 -16.99
C PHE A 432 12.53 -5.48 -18.31
N ALA A 433 12.55 -6.42 -19.26
CA ALA A 433 11.78 -6.30 -20.50
C ALA A 433 10.27 -6.20 -20.26
N ASP A 434 9.73 -6.92 -19.26
CA ASP A 434 8.33 -6.79 -18.86
C ASP A 434 8.03 -5.42 -18.24
N LEU A 435 8.96 -4.87 -17.46
CA LEU A 435 8.85 -3.53 -16.92
C LEU A 435 8.91 -2.46 -18.01
N GLU A 436 9.77 -2.63 -19.03
CA GLU A 436 9.86 -1.70 -20.17
C GLU A 436 8.57 -1.68 -21.00
N ARG A 437 7.93 -2.84 -21.19
CA ARG A 437 6.63 -2.95 -21.88
C ARG A 437 5.50 -2.17 -21.20
N CYS A 438 5.63 -1.82 -19.91
CA CYS A 438 4.68 -0.95 -19.23
C CYS A 438 4.61 0.47 -19.83
N PHE A 439 5.52 0.83 -20.74
CA PHE A 439 5.66 2.18 -21.29
C PHE A 439 5.47 2.28 -22.82
N SER A 440 4.91 1.25 -23.47
CA SER A 440 4.61 1.19 -24.93
C SER A 440 3.10 1.31 -25.20
N SER A 441 2.49 1.75 -26.31
CA SER A 441 2.79 2.67 -27.44
C SER A 441 1.55 3.57 -27.73
N THR A 442 0.68 3.76 -26.72
CA THR A 442 -0.61 4.48 -26.80
C THR A 442 -0.70 5.70 -25.87
N GLY A 443 0.43 6.10 -25.27
CA GLY A 443 0.55 7.33 -24.47
C GLY A 443 0.21 7.20 -22.99
N ALA A 444 -0.29 6.06 -22.52
CA ALA A 444 -0.54 5.81 -21.10
C ALA A 444 0.37 4.71 -20.55
N SER A 445 1.08 4.97 -19.45
CA SER A 445 1.83 3.97 -18.70
C SER A 445 0.88 2.94 -18.07
N ALA A 446 1.35 1.71 -17.88
CA ALA A 446 0.61 0.71 -17.11
C ALA A 446 0.34 1.19 -15.66
N PRO A 447 -0.68 0.63 -14.97
CA PRO A 447 -1.00 0.99 -13.59
C PRO A 447 0.23 0.94 -12.66
N THR A 448 0.29 1.85 -11.69
CA THR A 448 1.42 1.96 -10.75
C THR A 448 1.67 0.67 -9.99
N GLU A 449 0.62 -0.04 -9.57
CA GLU A 449 0.70 -1.36 -8.94
C GLU A 449 1.48 -2.38 -9.79
N ARG A 450 1.20 -2.45 -11.10
CA ARG A 450 1.92 -3.38 -11.99
C ARG A 450 3.40 -3.03 -12.10
N ARG A 451 3.72 -1.73 -12.20
CA ARG A 451 5.11 -1.25 -12.28
C ARG A 451 5.86 -1.50 -10.97
N ALA A 452 5.20 -1.29 -9.83
CA ALA A 452 5.74 -1.54 -8.51
C ALA A 452 6.05 -3.03 -8.30
N ARG A 453 5.12 -3.92 -8.67
CA ARG A 453 5.34 -5.37 -8.62
C ARG A 453 6.54 -5.81 -9.45
N LEU A 454 6.68 -5.31 -10.69
CA LEU A 454 7.82 -5.64 -11.56
C LEU A 454 9.14 -5.05 -11.05
N ALA A 455 9.13 -3.82 -10.51
CA ALA A 455 10.31 -3.22 -9.89
C ALA A 455 10.74 -3.98 -8.62
N GLY A 456 9.79 -4.46 -7.81
CA GLY A 456 10.05 -5.31 -6.65
C GLY A 456 10.63 -6.66 -7.03
N ALA A 457 10.09 -7.31 -8.08
CA ALA A 457 10.68 -8.53 -8.63
C ALA A 457 12.13 -8.31 -9.11
N LEU A 458 12.38 -7.20 -9.82
CA LEU A 458 13.73 -6.86 -10.29
C LEU A 458 14.71 -6.60 -9.13
N ALA A 459 14.25 -5.97 -8.04
CA ALA A 459 15.04 -5.80 -6.82
C ALA A 459 15.36 -7.15 -6.15
N SER A 460 14.39 -8.07 -6.09
CA SER A 460 14.59 -9.41 -5.54
C SER A 460 15.60 -10.22 -6.36
N ASP A 461 15.48 -10.20 -7.69
CA ASP A 461 16.40 -10.88 -8.60
C ASP A 461 17.82 -10.29 -8.50
N ALA A 462 17.95 -8.95 -8.41
CA ALA A 462 19.23 -8.28 -8.21
C ALA A 462 19.88 -8.68 -6.88
N LEU A 463 19.09 -8.82 -5.80
CA LEU A 463 19.61 -9.27 -4.50
C LEU A 463 20.07 -10.72 -4.52
N ARG A 464 19.32 -11.62 -5.18
CA ARG A 464 19.76 -13.01 -5.38
C ARG A 464 21.05 -13.09 -6.19
N LEU A 465 21.22 -12.21 -7.18
CA LEU A 465 22.47 -12.09 -7.92
C LEU A 465 23.63 -11.63 -7.03
N ILE A 466 23.41 -10.63 -6.16
CA ILE A 466 24.42 -10.19 -5.18
C ILE A 466 24.83 -11.35 -4.26
N ALA A 467 23.87 -12.15 -3.78
CA ALA A 467 24.15 -13.32 -2.96
C ALA A 467 25.00 -14.39 -3.71
N ALA A 468 24.63 -14.70 -4.95
CA ALA A 468 25.40 -15.62 -5.79
C ALA A 468 26.83 -15.10 -6.07
N LEU A 469 26.98 -13.79 -6.29
CA LEU A 469 28.28 -13.14 -6.46
C LEU A 469 29.09 -13.15 -5.15
N GLN A 470 28.47 -12.94 -3.99
CA GLN A 470 29.12 -13.06 -2.68
C GLN A 470 29.72 -14.46 -2.49
N ALA A 471 28.99 -15.52 -2.86
CA ALA A 471 29.47 -16.89 -2.71
C ALA A 471 30.62 -17.24 -3.68
N THR A 472 30.59 -16.70 -4.90
CA THR A 472 31.58 -17.00 -5.94
C THR A 472 32.79 -16.06 -5.94
N GLN A 473 32.65 -14.84 -5.39
CA GLN A 473 33.64 -13.76 -5.40
C GLN A 473 33.72 -13.05 -4.04
N ALA A 474 33.92 -13.84 -2.99
CA ALA A 474 33.90 -13.35 -1.61
C ALA A 474 34.88 -12.20 -1.34
N ASP A 475 36.04 -12.16 -1.99
CA ASP A 475 37.04 -11.10 -1.78
C ASP A 475 36.59 -9.74 -2.36
N LEU A 476 36.03 -9.74 -3.58
CA LEU A 476 35.47 -8.53 -4.19
C LEU A 476 34.25 -8.02 -3.40
N TYR A 477 33.40 -8.93 -2.91
CA TYR A 477 32.28 -8.57 -2.06
C TYR A 477 32.75 -7.95 -0.73
N LYS A 478 33.77 -8.53 -0.09
CA LYS A 478 34.38 -7.93 1.11
C LYS A 478 34.97 -6.57 0.79
N GLN A 479 35.64 -6.38 -0.34
CA GLN A 479 36.19 -5.09 -0.75
C GLN A 479 35.08 -4.04 -0.93
N PHE A 480 33.95 -4.39 -1.55
CA PHE A 480 32.76 -3.53 -1.61
C PHE A 480 32.28 -3.12 -0.22
N LEU A 481 32.09 -4.08 0.69
CA LEU A 481 31.66 -3.81 2.06
C LEU A 481 32.65 -2.91 2.78
N THR A 482 33.95 -3.19 2.67
CA THR A 482 35.01 -2.44 3.35
C THR A 482 35.09 -1.00 2.82
N THR A 483 34.94 -0.82 1.51
CA THR A 483 34.93 0.49 0.85
C THR A 483 33.83 1.38 1.40
N TRP A 484 32.62 0.84 1.58
CA TRP A 484 31.46 1.64 2.02
C TRP A 484 31.25 1.65 3.53
N HIS A 485 31.73 0.66 4.27
CA HIS A 485 31.66 0.61 5.74
C HIS A 485 32.66 1.56 6.42
N HIS A 486 33.82 1.86 5.80
CA HIS A 486 34.83 2.76 6.37
C HIS A 486 34.60 4.25 6.12
N VAL A 487 33.67 4.64 5.24
CA VAL A 487 33.46 6.06 4.88
C VAL A 487 33.02 6.91 6.08
N ASN A 488 32.49 6.31 7.15
CA ASN A 488 31.99 7.02 8.33
C ASN A 488 32.89 6.97 9.59
N SER A 489 34.03 6.27 9.56
CA SER A 489 34.98 6.28 10.70
C SER A 489 35.92 7.49 10.69
N GLN A 490 35.98 8.25 9.59
CA GLN A 490 36.93 9.37 9.41
C GLN A 490 36.29 10.73 9.10
N GLN A 491 34.95 10.87 9.15
CA GLN A 491 34.28 12.16 8.90
C GLN A 491 33.69 12.83 10.15
N THR A 492 34.36 12.70 11.29
CA THR A 492 34.21 13.64 12.41
C THR A 492 35.51 14.43 12.61
N VAL A 493 35.39 15.76 12.49
CA VAL A 493 36.34 16.84 12.87
C VAL A 493 37.30 17.35 11.78
N GLN A 494 36.86 18.35 10.99
CA GLN A 494 37.36 19.76 11.03
C GLN A 494 36.69 20.66 9.96
N PRO A 495 36.36 21.93 10.28
CA PRO A 495 35.90 22.91 9.30
C PRO A 495 37.10 23.59 8.64
N ALA A 496 37.25 23.45 7.32
CA ALA A 496 38.29 24.16 6.57
C ALA A 496 37.68 25.20 5.63
N ASN A 497 37.74 26.44 6.11
CA ASN A 497 37.51 27.67 5.37
C ASN A 497 38.59 27.81 4.27
N ARG A 498 38.23 27.76 2.99
CA ARG A 498 39.04 28.30 1.88
C ARG A 498 38.15 28.75 0.73
N ARG A 499 38.04 30.07 0.55
CA ARG A 499 37.68 30.70 -0.72
C ARG A 499 38.74 30.30 -1.76
N LEU A 500 38.31 29.63 -2.81
CA LEU A 500 39.05 29.52 -4.08
C LEU A 500 38.32 30.40 -5.09
N GLU A 501 38.96 31.50 -5.46
CA GLU A 501 38.58 32.30 -6.63
C GLU A 501 38.81 31.43 -7.88
N LEU A 502 37.74 31.13 -8.61
CA LEU A 502 37.82 30.50 -9.93
C LEU A 502 37.80 31.60 -10.98
N LEU A 503 38.96 31.84 -11.60
CA LEU A 503 39.05 32.52 -12.89
C LEU A 503 38.30 31.69 -13.96
N PRO A 504 37.56 32.30 -14.88
CA PRO A 504 36.85 31.56 -15.92
C PRO A 504 37.84 30.93 -16.92
N PRO A 505 37.56 29.70 -17.42
CA PRO A 505 38.40 29.06 -18.42
C PRO A 505 38.28 29.80 -19.77
N ARG A 506 39.43 30.08 -20.39
CA ARG A 506 39.53 30.53 -21.78
C ARG A 506 39.28 29.32 -22.70
N TRP A 507 38.22 29.37 -23.48
CA TRP A 507 37.93 28.41 -24.55
C TRP A 507 38.78 28.74 -25.79
N PRO A 508 39.32 27.75 -26.51
CA PRO A 508 39.94 27.98 -27.82
C PRO A 508 38.87 28.41 -28.84
N ASN A 509 39.18 29.46 -29.61
CA ASN A 509 38.32 30.03 -30.64
C ASN A 509 37.86 28.98 -31.67
N LEU A 510 36.55 28.78 -31.78
CA LEU A 510 35.93 28.14 -32.93
C LEU A 510 35.58 29.22 -33.98
N PRO A 511 35.74 28.95 -35.28
CA PRO A 511 35.56 29.95 -36.34
C PRO A 511 34.10 30.36 -36.51
N ASP A 512 33.95 31.65 -36.73
CA ASP A 512 32.74 32.45 -36.88
C ASP A 512 31.85 31.95 -38.05
N VAL A 513 30.62 31.54 -37.75
CA VAL A 513 29.58 31.31 -38.77
C VAL A 513 28.56 32.43 -38.62
N GLY A 514 28.68 33.40 -39.52
CA GLY A 514 28.00 34.68 -39.50
C GLY A 514 26.48 34.62 -39.33
N SER A 515 26.00 35.53 -38.48
CA SER A 515 24.61 35.90 -38.33
C SER A 515 24.13 36.75 -39.51
N GLN A 516 23.15 36.25 -40.27
CA GLN A 516 22.23 37.12 -40.99
C GLN A 516 20.98 37.33 -40.14
N SER A 517 20.93 38.48 -39.47
CA SER A 517 19.76 38.99 -38.76
C SER A 517 18.77 39.63 -39.75
N GLY A 518 17.64 38.97 -39.97
CA GLY A 518 16.46 39.55 -40.62
C GLY A 518 15.53 40.16 -39.57
N THR A 519 15.56 41.48 -39.45
CA THR A 519 14.60 42.29 -38.68
C THR A 519 13.23 42.34 -39.37
N LEU A 520 12.16 41.97 -38.66
CA LEU A 520 10.80 42.39 -38.99
C LEU A 520 10.35 43.43 -37.95
N ARG A 521 10.15 44.66 -38.43
CA ARG A 521 9.59 45.80 -37.70
C ARG A 521 8.08 45.72 -37.73
N GLU A 522 7.46 45.92 -36.57
CA GLU A 522 6.08 46.38 -36.43
C GLU A 522 5.95 47.82 -36.96
N THR A 523 4.91 48.06 -37.75
CA THR A 523 4.41 49.40 -38.05
C THR A 523 2.91 49.44 -37.85
N SER A 524 2.49 50.12 -36.80
CA SER A 524 1.15 50.66 -36.62
C SER A 524 1.00 51.94 -37.45
N ARG A 525 -0.08 52.08 -38.23
CA ARG A 525 -0.84 53.33 -38.38
C ARG A 525 -2.18 53.15 -39.12
N GLN A 526 -3.20 53.73 -38.50
CA GLN A 526 -4.51 54.18 -38.94
C GLN A 526 -4.70 54.43 -40.46
N THR A 527 -5.83 53.97 -41.00
CA THR A 527 -6.97 54.83 -41.42
C THR A 527 -8.24 54.00 -41.48
#